data_AF-A0A0P7WXP0-F1
#
_entry.id   AF-A0A0P7WXP0-F1
#
_cell.length_a   1.000
_cell.length_b   1.000
_cell.length_c   1.000
_cell.angle_alpha   90.00
_cell.angle_beta   90.00
_cell.angle_gamma   90.00
#
_symmetry.space_group_name_H-M   'P 1'
#
loop_
_entity.id
_entity.type
_entity.pdbx_description
1 polymer ?
#
loop_
_entity_poly.entity_id
_entity_poly.type
_entity_poly.pdbx_seq_one_letter_code
_entity_poly.pdbx_strand_id
1 'polypeptide(L)'
;MKYLAPFAFILVLISCKSPQQWTGQGPIEVVPTEDRAIETQVYQDFDLGDGFFLSNKMEGGRLNDARRINDTLVEVQILPENQPINPSPWYAFKIWAEEEKPMWIRLTYPANGFHRYYPKINKRGLFYKKLDSVAFHPHEKVMEDGRRQIEFAEAKVWAGPDTLWLAAQDFAGTEYVERWKRWVLKKDFVEKITIGTSKEGRPLEVLKIGNADDQKMLMAISLQHPPEIPGFLALKSFVETILEDSPEAEKFRSKYNLYVMPLMNPDGVARGHWRHNVGGVDTNR
;
A
#
# COMPACT_ATOMS: atom_id res chain seq x y z
N MET A 1 45.98 -58.85 7.75
CA MET A 1 46.51 -57.47 7.63
C MET A 1 45.67 -56.69 6.64
N LYS A 2 44.77 -55.82 7.12
CA LYS A 2 44.17 -54.72 6.34
C LYS A 2 44.13 -53.51 7.27
N TYR A 3 44.80 -52.44 6.87
CA TYR A 3 45.09 -51.24 7.65
C TYR A 3 43.85 -50.34 7.71
N LEU A 4 43.48 -49.87 8.90
CA LEU A 4 42.53 -48.77 9.11
C LEU A 4 43.33 -47.46 9.08
N ALA A 5 43.00 -46.58 8.13
CA ALA A 5 43.55 -45.21 8.07
C ALA A 5 42.74 -44.29 9.02
N PRO A 6 43.38 -43.41 9.80
CA PRO A 6 42.67 -42.47 10.66
C PRO A 6 42.14 -41.29 9.83
N PHE A 7 40.84 -41.03 9.91
CA PHE A 7 40.22 -39.82 9.37
C PHE A 7 40.56 -38.63 10.28
N ALA A 8 41.31 -37.66 9.75
CA ALA A 8 41.56 -36.39 10.43
C ALA A 8 40.31 -35.50 10.35
N PHE A 9 39.73 -35.18 11.50
CA PHE A 9 38.62 -34.25 11.63
C PHE A 9 39.17 -32.82 11.54
N ILE A 10 38.92 -32.12 10.43
CA ILE A 10 39.23 -30.69 10.28
C ILE A 10 38.11 -29.89 10.95
N LEU A 11 38.42 -29.28 12.10
CA LEU A 11 37.56 -28.30 12.77
C LEU A 11 37.62 -26.97 11.98
N VAL A 12 36.56 -26.68 11.24
CA VAL A 12 36.36 -25.37 10.61
C VAL A 12 35.88 -24.39 11.68
N LEU A 13 36.78 -23.51 12.14
CA LEU A 13 36.44 -22.39 13.00
C LEU A 13 35.74 -21.31 12.16
N ILE A 14 34.40 -21.30 12.20
CA ILE A 14 33.59 -20.21 11.63
C ILE A 14 33.73 -19.01 12.57
N SER A 15 34.50 -18.01 12.16
CA SER A 15 34.57 -16.72 12.86
C SER A 15 33.25 -15.98 12.64
N CYS A 16 32.40 -15.93 13.68
CA CYS A 16 31.22 -15.07 13.69
C CYS A 16 31.69 -13.61 13.67
N LYS A 17 31.45 -12.92 12.54
CA LYS A 17 31.58 -11.46 12.47
C LYS A 17 30.53 -10.86 13.41
N SER A 18 30.97 -10.11 14.42
CA SER A 18 30.08 -9.39 15.33
C SER A 18 29.13 -8.51 14.52
N PRO A 19 27.84 -8.43 14.88
CA PRO A 19 26.90 -7.56 14.19
C PRO A 19 27.43 -6.12 14.29
N GLN A 20 27.53 -5.46 13.13
CA GLN A 20 27.98 -4.08 13.04
C GLN A 20 27.05 -3.23 13.90
N GLN A 21 27.60 -2.64 14.97
CA GLN A 21 26.85 -1.76 15.86
C GLN A 21 26.31 -0.59 15.03
N TRP A 22 25.00 -0.37 15.09
CA TRP A 22 24.36 0.75 14.39
C TRP A 22 24.99 2.06 14.84
N THR A 23 25.58 2.80 13.91
CA THR A 23 26.39 4.00 14.17
C THR A 23 25.58 5.28 14.28
N GLY A 24 24.25 5.18 14.42
CA GLY A 24 23.36 6.33 14.26
C GLY A 24 22.86 6.50 12.82
N GLN A 25 21.86 7.37 12.67
CA GLN A 25 21.47 7.89 11.36
C GLN A 25 22.54 8.86 10.86
N GLY A 26 22.89 8.79 9.57
CA GLY A 26 23.78 9.76 8.94
C GLY A 26 23.18 11.19 8.95
N PRO A 27 23.91 12.20 8.44
CA PRO A 27 23.38 13.56 8.34
C PRO A 27 22.06 13.59 7.58
N ILE A 28 21.11 14.39 8.07
CA ILE A 28 19.80 14.56 7.44
C ILE A 28 19.99 15.37 6.16
N GLU A 29 19.73 14.75 5.01
CA GLU A 29 19.59 15.48 3.75
C GLU A 29 18.24 16.20 3.75
N VAL A 30 18.26 17.53 3.76
CA VAL A 30 17.05 18.33 3.67
C VAL A 30 16.50 18.22 2.26
N VAL A 31 15.30 17.64 2.14
CA VAL A 31 14.60 17.54 0.86
C VAL A 31 13.61 18.72 0.75
N PRO A 32 13.55 19.41 -0.39
CA PRO A 32 12.61 20.51 -0.59
C PRO A 32 11.16 20.01 -0.48
N THR A 33 10.36 20.66 0.39
CA THR A 33 8.96 20.31 0.70
C THR A 33 7.95 21.29 0.09
N GLU A 34 8.39 22.14 -0.82
CA GLU A 34 7.51 23.03 -1.58
C GLU A 34 6.61 22.24 -2.51
N ASP A 35 5.43 22.80 -2.76
CA ASP A 35 4.46 22.22 -3.68
C ASP A 35 5.07 22.01 -5.07
N ARG A 36 4.77 20.86 -5.64
CA ARG A 36 5.11 20.47 -7.00
C ARG A 36 3.82 20.16 -7.75
N ALA A 37 3.81 20.52 -9.03
CA ALA A 37 2.69 20.19 -9.90
C ALA A 37 2.45 18.67 -9.90
N ILE A 38 1.17 18.31 -9.90
CA ILE A 38 0.71 16.92 -10.05
C ILE A 38 -0.15 16.78 -11.30
N GLU A 39 -0.06 15.61 -11.92
CA GLU A 39 -0.96 15.14 -12.95
C GLU A 39 -2.16 14.47 -12.29
N THR A 40 -3.34 15.06 -12.52
CA THR A 40 -4.60 14.49 -12.06
C THR A 40 -5.18 13.56 -13.11
N GLN A 41 -5.60 12.37 -12.70
CA GLN A 41 -6.32 11.45 -13.59
C GLN A 41 -7.77 11.94 -13.78
N VAL A 42 -8.33 11.68 -14.96
CA VAL A 42 -9.75 11.88 -15.23
C VAL A 42 -10.54 10.67 -14.72
N TYR A 43 -11.54 10.91 -13.87
CA TYR A 43 -12.42 9.84 -13.39
C TYR A 43 -13.50 9.51 -14.42
N GLN A 44 -13.42 8.32 -15.01
CA GLN A 44 -14.27 7.88 -16.12
C GLN A 44 -14.54 6.38 -16.11
N ASP A 45 -15.58 6.01 -16.85
CA ASP A 45 -15.83 4.62 -17.24
C ASP A 45 -15.26 4.45 -18.65
N PHE A 46 -14.51 3.38 -18.85
CA PHE A 46 -13.92 3.01 -20.12
C PHE A 46 -14.80 1.93 -20.73
N ASP A 47 -15.52 2.27 -21.81
CA ASP A 47 -16.15 1.31 -22.69
C ASP A 47 -15.11 0.78 -23.68
N LEU A 48 -14.78 -0.50 -23.56
CA LEU A 48 -13.76 -1.15 -24.37
C LEU A 48 -14.38 -2.01 -25.48
N GLY A 49 -15.69 -1.86 -25.72
CA GLY A 49 -16.47 -2.60 -26.72
C GLY A 49 -16.76 -4.05 -26.32
N ASP A 50 -17.66 -4.71 -27.07
CA ASP A 50 -18.12 -6.08 -26.81
C ASP A 50 -18.63 -6.25 -25.36
N GLY A 51 -19.33 -5.24 -24.86
CA GLY A 51 -19.92 -5.23 -23.53
C GLY A 51 -18.91 -5.40 -22.39
N PHE A 52 -17.65 -4.99 -22.55
CA PHE A 52 -16.61 -5.05 -21.51
C PHE A 52 -16.18 -3.65 -21.06
N PHE A 53 -16.14 -3.43 -19.74
CA PHE A 53 -15.95 -2.10 -19.17
C PHE A 53 -14.94 -2.11 -18.03
N LEU A 54 -14.18 -1.02 -17.91
CA LEU A 54 -13.38 -0.69 -16.74
C LEU A 54 -13.84 0.64 -16.14
N SER A 55 -13.58 0.86 -14.86
CA SER A 55 -13.83 2.17 -14.24
C SER A 55 -12.84 2.49 -13.15
N ASN A 56 -12.34 3.71 -13.16
CA ASN A 56 -11.57 4.28 -12.07
C ASN A 56 -12.43 5.11 -11.11
N LYS A 57 -13.76 5.21 -11.34
CA LYS A 57 -14.72 5.96 -10.50
C LYS A 57 -14.93 5.28 -9.14
N MET A 58 -13.95 5.46 -8.28
CA MET A 58 -13.95 5.07 -6.89
C MET A 58 -12.89 5.87 -6.13
N GLU A 59 -13.11 6.05 -4.84
CA GLU A 59 -12.07 6.52 -3.95
C GLU A 59 -10.84 5.61 -4.06
N GLY A 60 -9.63 6.19 -4.06
CA GLY A 60 -8.38 5.46 -4.19
C GLY A 60 -8.21 4.72 -5.52
N GLY A 61 -9.15 4.88 -6.46
CA GLY A 61 -9.03 4.33 -7.80
C GLY A 61 -7.83 4.93 -8.51
N ARG A 62 -7.09 4.12 -9.25
CA ARG A 62 -5.98 4.57 -10.10
C ARG A 62 -5.90 3.70 -11.35
N LEU A 63 -6.26 4.33 -12.46
CA LEU A 63 -6.27 3.79 -13.80
C LEU A 63 -6.33 5.01 -14.72
N ASN A 64 -5.20 5.33 -15.36
CA ASN A 64 -5.04 6.57 -16.11
C ASN A 64 -5.59 6.47 -17.53
N ASP A 65 -5.42 5.31 -18.17
CA ASP A 65 -5.96 5.03 -19.50
C ASP A 65 -6.25 3.53 -19.66
N ALA A 66 -7.13 3.19 -20.59
CA ALA A 66 -7.44 1.82 -20.95
C ALA A 66 -7.80 1.72 -22.44
N ARG A 67 -7.25 0.70 -23.11
CA ARG A 67 -7.53 0.43 -24.52
C ARG A 67 -7.65 -1.06 -24.77
N ARG A 68 -8.56 -1.44 -25.67
CA ARG A 68 -8.63 -2.81 -26.17
C ARG A 68 -7.51 -3.06 -27.18
N ILE A 69 -6.80 -4.18 -27.01
CA ILE A 69 -5.73 -4.61 -27.91
C ILE A 69 -6.27 -5.62 -28.92
N ASN A 70 -7.06 -6.58 -28.44
CA ASN A 70 -7.74 -7.58 -29.25
C ASN A 70 -8.95 -8.14 -28.48
N ASP A 71 -9.55 -9.21 -28.99
CA ASP A 71 -10.76 -9.81 -28.43
C ASP A 71 -10.63 -10.23 -26.97
N THR A 72 -9.42 -10.57 -26.52
CA THR A 72 -9.16 -11.16 -25.19
C THR A 72 -8.24 -10.32 -24.31
N LEU A 73 -7.67 -9.23 -24.81
CA LEU A 73 -6.65 -8.44 -24.13
C LEU A 73 -7.01 -6.96 -24.15
N VAL A 74 -6.97 -6.36 -22.96
CA VAL A 74 -6.98 -4.92 -22.76
C VAL A 74 -5.68 -4.50 -22.09
N GLU A 75 -5.19 -3.33 -22.46
CA GLU A 75 -4.03 -2.71 -21.85
C GLU A 75 -4.49 -1.51 -21.05
N VAL A 76 -3.95 -1.36 -19.85
CA VAL A 76 -4.21 -0.23 -18.97
C VAL A 76 -2.91 0.48 -18.62
N GLN A 77 -2.99 1.80 -18.51
CA GLN A 77 -1.88 2.64 -18.13
C GLN A 77 -2.03 3.09 -16.68
N ILE A 78 -0.97 2.88 -15.88
CA ILE A 78 -0.88 3.31 -14.50
C ILE A 78 0.26 4.31 -14.40
N LEU A 79 -0.05 5.58 -14.11
CA LEU A 79 0.91 6.68 -14.01
C LEU A 79 0.99 7.19 -12.57
N PRO A 80 2.14 7.74 -12.13
CA PRO A 80 2.26 8.45 -10.86
C PRO A 80 1.56 9.81 -10.91
N GLU A 81 1.32 10.40 -9.74
CA GLU A 81 0.81 11.76 -9.58
C GLU A 81 1.80 12.82 -10.02
N ASN A 82 3.10 12.58 -10.00
CA ASN A 82 4.12 13.45 -10.57
C ASN A 82 5.45 12.70 -10.70
N GLN A 83 6.43 13.37 -11.29
CA GLN A 83 7.80 12.89 -11.39
C GLN A 83 8.79 14.03 -11.10
N PRO A 84 10.02 13.75 -10.64
CA PRO A 84 10.53 12.43 -10.25
C PRO A 84 9.87 11.90 -8.97
N ILE A 85 9.80 10.58 -8.83
CA ILE A 85 9.15 9.88 -7.71
C ILE A 85 9.90 8.59 -7.42
N ASN A 86 9.99 8.19 -6.15
CA ASN A 86 10.42 6.83 -5.81
C ASN A 86 9.28 5.85 -6.15
N PRO A 87 9.41 5.02 -7.20
CA PRO A 87 8.29 4.26 -7.76
C PRO A 87 7.65 3.32 -6.72
N SER A 88 6.37 3.59 -6.45
CA SER A 88 5.51 2.73 -5.61
C SER A 88 4.15 2.53 -6.31
N PRO A 89 4.13 1.85 -7.47
CA PRO A 89 2.99 1.96 -8.38
C PRO A 89 1.70 1.39 -7.83
N TRP A 90 0.70 2.25 -7.66
CA TRP A 90 -0.62 1.88 -7.18
C TRP A 90 -1.62 1.79 -8.32
N TYR A 91 -2.43 0.74 -8.30
CA TYR A 91 -3.57 0.56 -9.19
C TYR A 91 -4.74 0.02 -8.39
N ALA A 92 -5.93 0.51 -8.70
CA ALA A 92 -7.21 -0.01 -8.20
C ALA A 92 -8.31 0.44 -9.15
N PHE A 93 -9.09 -0.49 -9.67
CA PHE A 93 -10.19 -0.17 -10.59
C PHE A 93 -11.23 -1.28 -10.60
N LYS A 94 -12.40 -0.95 -11.14
CA LYS A 94 -13.54 -1.84 -11.33
C LYS A 94 -13.52 -2.40 -12.75
N ILE A 95 -14.09 -3.60 -12.90
CA ILE A 95 -14.21 -4.37 -14.12
C ILE A 95 -15.61 -4.99 -14.13
N TRP A 96 -16.34 -4.88 -15.24
CA TRP A 96 -17.59 -5.64 -15.43
C TRP A 96 -17.81 -5.92 -16.92
N ALA A 97 -18.70 -6.85 -17.19
CA ALA A 97 -19.10 -7.22 -18.54
C ALA A 97 -20.60 -7.54 -18.63
N GLU A 98 -21.21 -7.38 -19.79
CA GLU A 98 -22.62 -7.75 -20.02
C GLU A 98 -22.84 -9.26 -19.92
N GLU A 99 -21.86 -10.05 -20.36
CA GLU A 99 -21.84 -11.50 -20.26
C GLU A 99 -20.53 -11.97 -19.64
N GLU A 100 -20.56 -13.14 -18.97
CA GLU A 100 -19.37 -13.69 -18.34
C GLU A 100 -18.32 -14.05 -19.41
N LYS A 101 -17.15 -13.40 -19.34
CA LYS A 101 -16.05 -13.63 -20.26
C LYS A 101 -14.68 -13.47 -19.60
N PRO A 102 -13.68 -14.28 -20.02
CA PRO A 102 -12.30 -14.11 -19.57
C PRO A 102 -11.60 -12.99 -20.34
N MET A 103 -10.94 -12.09 -19.64
CA MET A 103 -10.13 -11.01 -20.23
C MET A 103 -8.76 -10.96 -19.58
N TRP A 104 -7.73 -10.75 -20.38
CA TRP A 104 -6.40 -10.37 -19.91
C TRP A 104 -6.33 -8.86 -19.74
N ILE A 105 -5.82 -8.42 -18.59
CA ILE A 105 -5.54 -7.02 -18.28
C ILE A 105 -4.02 -6.85 -18.23
N ARG A 106 -3.43 -6.15 -19.19
CA ARG A 106 -2.02 -5.78 -19.17
C ARG A 106 -1.83 -4.47 -18.42
N LEU A 107 -1.14 -4.53 -17.28
CA LEU A 107 -0.81 -3.39 -16.43
C LEU A 107 0.52 -2.79 -16.88
N THR A 108 0.49 -1.57 -17.43
CA THR A 108 1.68 -0.85 -17.93
C THR A 108 2.02 0.39 -17.10
N TYR A 109 3.28 0.80 -17.14
CA TYR A 109 3.87 1.84 -16.30
C TYR A 109 4.75 2.77 -17.17
N PRO A 110 5.05 4.02 -16.72
CA PRO A 110 6.04 4.86 -17.37
C PRO A 110 7.44 4.24 -17.30
N ALA A 111 8.39 4.77 -18.08
CA ALA A 111 9.74 4.20 -18.22
C ALA A 111 10.53 4.05 -16.90
N ASN A 112 10.24 4.88 -15.89
CA ASN A 112 10.83 4.83 -14.54
C ASN A 112 9.94 4.10 -13.51
N GLY A 113 8.79 3.58 -13.94
CA GLY A 113 7.89 2.76 -13.14
C GLY A 113 8.05 1.27 -13.49
N PHE A 114 7.43 0.42 -12.66
CA PHE A 114 7.47 -1.03 -12.84
C PHE A 114 6.34 -1.71 -12.07
N HIS A 115 5.99 -2.93 -12.46
CA HIS A 115 5.00 -3.71 -11.72
C HIS A 115 5.57 -4.14 -10.36
N ARG A 116 5.00 -3.62 -9.27
CA ARG A 116 5.47 -3.87 -7.90
C ARG A 116 4.59 -4.85 -7.13
N TYR A 117 3.28 -4.76 -7.26
CA TYR A 117 2.35 -5.45 -6.39
C TYR A 117 1.57 -6.51 -7.13
N TYR A 118 1.64 -7.74 -6.60
CA TYR A 118 0.89 -8.88 -7.09
C TYR A 118 -0.64 -8.59 -7.06
N PRO A 119 -1.38 -8.78 -8.16
CA PRO A 119 -2.77 -8.39 -8.22
C PRO A 119 -3.67 -9.10 -7.22
N LYS A 120 -4.57 -8.34 -6.60
CA LYS A 120 -5.65 -8.85 -5.78
C LYS A 120 -7.00 -8.53 -6.42
N ILE A 121 -7.92 -9.48 -6.31
CA ILE A 121 -9.27 -9.39 -6.82
C ILE A 121 -10.29 -9.41 -5.67
N ASN A 122 -11.39 -8.68 -5.83
CA ASN A 122 -12.53 -8.74 -4.92
C ASN A 122 -13.81 -8.86 -5.75
N LYS A 123 -14.63 -9.86 -5.45
CA LYS A 123 -15.99 -9.99 -5.99
C LYS A 123 -16.95 -9.56 -4.89
N ARG A 124 -17.85 -8.61 -5.21
CA ARG A 124 -18.90 -8.10 -4.30
C ARG A 124 -18.42 -7.26 -3.11
N GLY A 125 -17.21 -6.70 -3.18
CA GLY A 125 -16.72 -5.71 -2.21
C GLY A 125 -16.42 -6.24 -0.79
N LEU A 126 -16.44 -7.55 -0.56
CA LEU A 126 -16.27 -8.13 0.79
C LEU A 126 -14.80 -8.20 1.21
N PHE A 127 -13.95 -8.92 0.46
CA PHE A 127 -12.54 -9.12 0.79
C PHE A 127 -11.69 -9.29 -0.47
N TYR A 128 -10.51 -8.68 -0.47
CA TYR A 128 -9.51 -8.87 -1.52
C TYR A 128 -8.79 -10.20 -1.33
N LYS A 129 -8.63 -10.94 -2.42
CA LYS A 129 -7.89 -12.20 -2.48
C LYS A 129 -6.82 -12.09 -3.55
N LYS A 130 -5.66 -12.73 -3.35
CA LYS A 130 -4.64 -12.80 -4.40
C LYS A 130 -5.23 -13.46 -5.65
N LEU A 131 -4.85 -12.94 -6.81
CA LEU A 131 -5.15 -13.58 -8.09
C LEU A 131 -4.45 -14.95 -8.14
N ASP A 132 -5.09 -15.93 -8.78
CA ASP A 132 -4.46 -17.24 -9.00
C ASP A 132 -3.14 -17.07 -9.76
N SER A 133 -2.09 -17.80 -9.37
CA SER A 133 -0.79 -17.71 -10.02
C SER A 133 -0.82 -18.16 -11.48
N VAL A 134 -1.74 -19.04 -11.88
CA VAL A 134 -1.90 -19.42 -13.29
C VAL A 134 -2.59 -18.32 -14.12
N ALA A 135 -3.17 -17.33 -13.46
CA ALA A 135 -3.82 -16.17 -14.06
C ALA A 135 -2.93 -14.91 -14.01
N PHE A 136 -1.66 -15.03 -13.62
CA PHE A 136 -0.74 -13.91 -13.51
C PHE A 136 0.56 -14.18 -14.29
N HIS A 137 0.84 -13.34 -15.28
CA HIS A 137 2.04 -13.42 -16.11
C HIS A 137 2.89 -12.15 -15.95
N PRO A 138 3.98 -12.18 -15.18
CA PRO A 138 4.92 -11.08 -15.10
C PRO A 138 5.89 -11.08 -16.30
N HIS A 139 6.21 -9.91 -16.83
CA HIS A 139 7.18 -9.73 -17.90
C HIS A 139 8.40 -8.98 -17.35
N GLU A 140 9.50 -9.71 -17.15
CA GLU A 140 10.73 -9.18 -16.56
C GLU A 140 11.63 -8.49 -17.59
N LYS A 141 12.36 -7.48 -17.11
CA LYS A 141 13.46 -6.81 -17.80
C LYS A 141 14.70 -6.80 -16.91
N VAL A 142 15.86 -6.93 -17.53
CA VAL A 142 17.16 -6.80 -16.86
C VAL A 142 17.58 -5.33 -16.93
N MET A 143 17.82 -4.74 -15.77
CA MET A 143 18.30 -3.37 -15.61
C MET A 143 19.80 -3.29 -15.88
N GLU A 144 20.33 -2.08 -16.10
CA GLU A 144 21.76 -1.85 -16.35
C GLU A 144 22.66 -2.36 -15.21
N ASP A 145 22.17 -2.34 -13.97
CA ASP A 145 22.86 -2.85 -12.78
C ASP A 145 22.71 -4.37 -12.57
N GLY A 146 22.12 -5.08 -13.53
CA GLY A 146 21.92 -6.53 -13.51
C GLY A 146 20.71 -6.99 -12.69
N ARG A 147 19.99 -6.09 -12.00
CA ARG A 147 18.75 -6.46 -11.30
C ARG A 147 17.64 -6.80 -12.29
N ARG A 148 16.78 -7.74 -11.91
CA ARG A 148 15.54 -8.03 -12.64
C ARG A 148 14.38 -7.27 -12.05
N GLN A 149 13.53 -6.73 -12.91
CA GLN A 149 12.35 -5.98 -12.54
C GLN A 149 11.20 -6.34 -13.49
N ILE A 150 9.98 -6.42 -12.97
CA ILE A 150 8.81 -6.69 -13.80
C ILE A 150 8.41 -5.38 -14.50
N GLU A 151 8.65 -5.27 -15.79
CA GLU A 151 8.37 -4.07 -16.60
C GLU A 151 6.85 -3.84 -16.72
N PHE A 152 6.11 -4.91 -17.01
CA PHE A 152 4.65 -4.94 -17.02
C PHE A 152 4.16 -6.34 -16.62
N ALA A 153 2.87 -6.47 -16.31
CA ALA A 153 2.28 -7.76 -15.99
C ALA A 153 0.88 -7.91 -16.60
N GLU A 154 0.51 -9.15 -16.92
CA GLU A 154 -0.80 -9.50 -17.43
C GLU A 154 -1.57 -10.30 -16.38
N ALA A 155 -2.79 -9.87 -16.09
CA ALA A 155 -3.69 -10.50 -15.13
C ALA A 155 -4.95 -10.99 -15.84
N LYS A 156 -5.19 -12.29 -15.86
CA LYS A 156 -6.43 -12.86 -16.40
C LYS A 156 -7.55 -12.76 -15.37
N VAL A 157 -8.65 -12.13 -15.74
CA VAL A 157 -9.84 -11.98 -14.91
C VAL A 157 -11.06 -12.57 -15.60
N TRP A 158 -12.02 -13.03 -14.80
CA TRP A 158 -13.35 -13.39 -15.27
C TRP A 158 -14.30 -12.26 -14.91
N ALA A 159 -14.66 -11.47 -15.91
CA ALA A 159 -15.63 -10.39 -15.77
C ALA A 159 -17.02 -10.88 -16.14
N GLY A 160 -18.04 -10.34 -15.49
CA GLY A 160 -19.44 -10.60 -15.78
C GLY A 160 -20.29 -9.44 -15.27
N PRO A 161 -21.62 -9.63 -15.17
CA PRO A 161 -22.54 -8.56 -14.77
C PRO A 161 -22.26 -8.00 -13.37
N ASP A 162 -21.82 -8.87 -12.45
CA ASP A 162 -21.33 -8.46 -11.14
C ASP A 162 -19.97 -7.75 -11.27
N THR A 163 -19.85 -6.55 -10.70
CA THR A 163 -18.57 -5.84 -10.67
C THR A 163 -17.49 -6.67 -9.98
N LEU A 164 -16.31 -6.68 -10.60
CA LEU A 164 -15.06 -7.19 -10.06
C LEU A 164 -14.13 -6.01 -9.79
N TRP A 165 -13.41 -6.03 -8.67
CA TRP A 165 -12.37 -5.06 -8.37
C TRP A 165 -11.01 -5.73 -8.55
N LEU A 166 -10.08 -5.03 -9.19
CA LEU A 166 -8.67 -5.41 -9.31
C LEU A 166 -7.82 -4.32 -8.66
N ALA A 167 -6.93 -4.68 -7.75
CA ALA A 167 -6.08 -3.72 -7.04
C ALA A 167 -4.70 -4.28 -6.69
N ALA A 168 -3.76 -3.37 -6.45
CA ALA A 168 -2.40 -3.67 -6.04
C ALA A 168 -2.33 -4.35 -4.66
N GLN A 169 -3.15 -3.93 -3.71
CA GLN A 169 -3.21 -4.51 -2.37
C GLN A 169 -4.65 -4.60 -1.85
N ASP A 170 -4.81 -4.92 -0.56
CA ASP A 170 -6.10 -4.78 0.09
C ASP A 170 -6.48 -3.30 0.06
N PHE A 171 -7.74 -3.01 -0.23
CA PHE A 171 -8.20 -1.64 -0.32
C PHE A 171 -8.60 -1.11 1.06
N ALA A 172 -7.80 -0.18 1.60
CA ALA A 172 -8.13 0.61 2.78
C ALA A 172 -8.10 2.11 2.42
N GLY A 173 -9.20 2.58 1.80
CA GLY A 173 -9.43 4.01 1.54
C GLY A 173 -9.71 4.80 2.82
N THR A 174 -9.99 6.10 2.71
CA THR A 174 -10.17 6.94 3.89
C THR A 174 -11.39 6.50 4.71
N GLU A 175 -12.50 6.11 4.08
CA GLU A 175 -13.69 5.60 4.80
C GLU A 175 -13.42 4.28 5.54
N TYR A 176 -12.47 3.45 5.07
CA TYR A 176 -12.07 2.26 5.82
C TYR A 176 -11.43 2.66 7.16
N VAL A 177 -10.52 3.64 7.12
CA VAL A 177 -9.85 4.18 8.31
C VAL A 177 -10.86 4.89 9.22
N GLU A 178 -11.76 5.70 8.68
CA GLU A 178 -12.81 6.39 9.45
C GLU A 178 -13.70 5.43 10.22
N ARG A 179 -14.14 4.34 9.57
CA ARG A 179 -14.95 3.30 10.23
C ARG A 179 -14.20 2.64 11.38
N TRP A 180 -12.91 2.35 11.19
CA TRP A 180 -12.07 1.81 12.26
C TRP A 180 -11.90 2.80 13.41
N LYS A 181 -11.61 4.08 13.13
CA LYS A 181 -11.55 5.14 14.16
C LYS A 181 -12.85 5.24 14.96
N ARG A 182 -14.01 5.20 14.30
CA ARG A 182 -15.32 5.19 14.97
C ARG A 182 -15.50 4.01 15.93
N TRP A 183 -14.90 2.86 15.66
CA TRP A 183 -14.91 1.73 16.59
C TRP A 183 -13.95 1.96 17.77
N VAL A 184 -12.75 2.48 17.51
CA VAL A 184 -11.75 2.81 18.55
C VAL A 184 -12.29 3.85 19.53
N LEU A 185 -12.98 4.88 19.02
CA LEU A 185 -13.56 6.00 19.79
C LEU A 185 -14.72 5.61 20.70
N LYS A 186 -15.17 4.35 20.70
CA LYS A 186 -16.16 3.86 21.67
C LYS A 186 -15.56 3.60 23.06
N LYS A 187 -14.24 3.68 23.20
CA LYS A 187 -13.52 3.46 24.46
C LYS A 187 -13.36 4.80 25.18
N ASP A 188 -13.78 4.85 26.45
CA ASP A 188 -13.80 6.10 27.24
C ASP A 188 -12.40 6.71 27.51
N PHE A 189 -11.35 5.92 27.34
CA PHE A 189 -9.94 6.34 27.45
C PHE A 189 -9.31 6.70 26.09
N VAL A 190 -10.14 6.97 25.08
CA VAL A 190 -9.70 7.40 23.75
C VAL A 190 -10.27 8.77 23.41
N GLU A 191 -9.39 9.69 23.05
CA GLU A 191 -9.73 11.02 22.59
C GLU A 191 -9.29 11.21 21.14
N LYS A 192 -10.10 11.93 20.36
CA LYS A 192 -9.75 12.37 19.01
C LYS A 192 -9.29 13.83 19.03
N ILE A 193 -8.10 14.09 18.51
CA ILE A 193 -7.51 15.42 18.40
C ILE A 193 -7.35 15.76 16.91
N THR A 194 -7.98 16.84 16.46
CA THR A 194 -7.76 17.36 15.10
C THR A 194 -6.56 18.31 15.14
N ILE A 195 -5.49 17.97 14.41
CA ILE A 195 -4.22 18.69 14.40
C ILE A 195 -4.06 19.60 13.18
N GLY A 196 -5.02 19.58 12.27
CA GLY A 196 -5.02 20.42 11.08
C GLY A 196 -5.95 19.87 10.00
N THR A 197 -5.68 20.32 8.78
CA THR A 197 -6.47 19.97 7.60
C THR A 197 -5.53 19.75 6.43
N SER A 198 -5.82 18.74 5.61
CA SER A 198 -5.12 18.48 4.37
C SER A 198 -5.41 19.58 3.33
N LYS A 199 -4.69 19.56 2.20
CA LYS A 199 -4.86 20.58 1.15
C LYS A 199 -6.24 20.52 0.48
N GLU A 200 -6.87 19.36 0.45
CA GLU A 200 -8.25 19.22 -0.04
C GLU A 200 -9.31 19.31 1.06
N GLY A 201 -8.96 19.78 2.26
CA GLY A 201 -9.94 20.03 3.31
C GLY A 201 -10.27 18.82 4.20
N ARG A 202 -9.55 17.70 4.11
CA ARG A 202 -9.79 16.52 4.97
C ARG A 202 -9.14 16.72 6.34
N PRO A 203 -9.81 16.36 7.45
CA PRO A 203 -9.25 16.54 8.78
C PRO A 203 -8.02 15.65 8.98
N LEU A 204 -6.96 16.22 9.57
CA LEU A 204 -5.80 15.47 10.05
C LEU A 204 -6.01 15.18 11.54
N GLU A 205 -6.12 13.91 11.89
CA GLU A 205 -6.59 13.49 13.20
C GLU A 205 -5.62 12.52 13.87
N VAL A 206 -5.41 12.72 15.17
CA VAL A 206 -4.66 11.85 16.06
C VAL A 206 -5.62 11.26 17.09
N LEU A 207 -5.51 9.96 17.36
CA LEU A 207 -6.18 9.31 18.47
C LEU A 207 -5.21 9.24 19.65
N LYS A 208 -5.55 9.90 20.76
CA LYS A 208 -4.86 9.73 22.04
C LYS A 208 -5.51 8.58 22.79
N ILE A 209 -4.72 7.59 23.18
CA ILE A 209 -5.18 6.38 23.88
C ILE A 209 -4.46 6.30 25.22
N GLY A 210 -5.22 6.28 26.31
CA GLY A 210 -4.71 6.24 27.68
C GLY A 210 -4.99 7.52 28.46
N ASN A 211 -4.86 7.43 29.79
CA ASN A 211 -5.14 8.51 30.74
C ASN A 211 -3.91 8.85 31.61
N ALA A 212 -2.70 8.50 31.16
CA ALA A 212 -1.46 8.83 31.87
C ALA A 212 -1.15 10.33 31.79
N ASP A 213 -0.17 10.81 32.56
CA ASP A 213 0.23 12.22 32.68
C ASP A 213 1.15 12.72 31.54
N ASP A 214 1.13 12.05 30.38
CA ASP A 214 1.95 12.35 29.19
C ASP A 214 3.48 12.40 29.43
N GLN A 215 3.99 11.94 30.58
CA GLN A 215 5.44 11.83 30.81
C GLN A 215 6.10 10.77 29.91
N LYS A 216 5.31 9.79 29.44
CA LYS A 216 5.74 8.71 28.55
C LYS A 216 4.82 8.60 27.36
N MET A 217 5.07 9.46 26.37
CA MET A 217 4.34 9.46 25.11
C MET A 217 4.96 8.50 24.11
N LEU A 218 4.10 7.78 23.40
CA LEU A 218 4.47 6.99 22.23
C LEU A 218 3.66 7.48 21.03
N MET A 219 4.29 7.58 19.87
CA MET A 219 3.62 7.98 18.63
C MET A 219 3.69 6.86 17.60
N ALA A 220 2.57 6.56 16.97
CA ALA A 220 2.45 5.60 15.88
C ALA A 220 1.78 6.28 14.68
N ILE A 221 2.43 6.25 13.53
CA ILE A 221 1.97 6.91 12.30
C ILE A 221 1.86 5.89 11.16
N SER A 222 0.89 6.06 10.27
CA SER A 222 0.76 5.24 9.07
C SER A 222 0.17 6.01 7.88
N LEU A 223 0.25 5.38 6.70
CA LEU A 223 -0.24 5.92 5.43
C LEU A 223 0.33 7.31 5.10
N GLN A 224 1.64 7.46 5.29
CA GLN A 224 2.41 8.56 4.70
C GLN A 224 2.40 8.43 3.17
N HIS A 225 2.78 7.24 2.70
CA HIS A 225 2.60 6.87 1.30
C HIS A 225 1.30 6.09 1.15
N PRO A 226 0.44 6.46 0.18
CA PRO A 226 -0.85 5.82 -0.02
C PRO A 226 -0.85 4.29 -0.20
N PRO A 227 0.09 3.66 -0.92
CA PRO A 227 0.02 2.23 -1.19
C PRO A 227 0.47 1.35 -0.01
N GLU A 228 0.93 1.94 1.09
CA GLU A 228 1.52 1.24 2.24
C GLU A 228 0.46 0.70 3.23
N ILE A 229 -0.60 0.13 2.68
CA ILE A 229 -1.71 -0.49 3.43
C ILE A 229 -1.25 -1.53 4.46
N PRO A 230 -0.24 -2.40 4.20
CA PRO A 230 0.24 -3.34 5.21
C PRO A 230 0.74 -2.66 6.49
N GLY A 231 1.34 -1.47 6.38
CA GLY A 231 1.79 -0.70 7.54
C GLY A 231 0.61 -0.23 8.39
N PHE A 232 -0.48 0.20 7.76
CA PHE A 232 -1.72 0.51 8.46
C PHE A 232 -2.38 -0.72 9.09
N LEU A 233 -2.41 -1.87 8.41
CA LEU A 233 -2.95 -3.10 8.99
C LEU A 233 -2.15 -3.56 10.23
N ALA A 234 -0.83 -3.43 10.21
CA ALA A 234 0.01 -3.69 11.37
C ALA A 234 -0.27 -2.71 12.53
N LEU A 235 -0.37 -1.41 12.22
CA LEU A 235 -0.75 -0.38 13.20
C LEU A 235 -2.13 -0.64 13.80
N LYS A 236 -3.10 -1.03 12.96
CA LYS A 236 -4.46 -1.39 13.37
C LYS A 236 -4.43 -2.52 14.39
N SER A 237 -3.77 -3.64 14.07
CA SER A 237 -3.68 -4.79 14.99
C SER A 237 -2.97 -4.43 16.29
N PHE A 238 -1.87 -3.67 16.21
CA PHE A 238 -1.15 -3.20 17.40
C PHE A 238 -2.05 -2.37 18.31
N VAL A 239 -2.77 -1.39 17.75
CA VAL A 239 -3.68 -0.53 18.50
C VAL A 239 -4.83 -1.35 19.08
N GLU A 240 -5.42 -2.27 18.33
CA GLU A 240 -6.51 -3.13 18.81
C GLU A 240 -6.11 -3.93 20.05
N THR A 241 -4.89 -4.49 20.09
CA THR A 241 -4.35 -5.15 21.29
C THR A 241 -4.22 -4.18 22.47
N ILE A 242 -3.78 -2.93 22.24
CA ILE A 242 -3.69 -1.91 23.29
C ILE A 242 -5.07 -1.47 23.80
N LEU A 243 -6.16 -1.74 23.09
CA LEU A 243 -7.53 -1.39 23.50
C LEU A 243 -8.27 -2.51 24.24
N GLU A 244 -7.65 -3.69 24.37
CA GLU A 244 -8.21 -4.83 25.10
C GLU A 244 -8.31 -4.57 26.61
N ASP A 245 -9.17 -5.34 27.28
CA ASP A 245 -9.34 -5.34 28.74
C ASP A 245 -8.42 -6.39 29.40
N SER A 246 -7.25 -6.63 28.79
CA SER A 246 -6.22 -7.52 29.33
C SER A 246 -5.36 -6.79 30.36
N PRO A 247 -4.83 -7.50 31.39
CA PRO A 247 -3.95 -6.90 32.39
C PRO A 247 -2.74 -6.18 31.79
N GLU A 248 -2.19 -6.69 30.69
CA GLU A 248 -1.06 -6.11 29.97
C GLU A 248 -1.43 -4.79 29.30
N ALA A 249 -2.58 -4.74 28.61
CA ALA A 249 -3.07 -3.54 27.94
C ALA A 249 -3.44 -2.44 28.94
N GLU A 250 -4.10 -2.78 30.05
CA GLU A 250 -4.39 -1.84 31.14
C GLU A 250 -3.10 -1.31 31.80
N LYS A 251 -2.13 -2.18 32.05
CA LYS A 251 -0.82 -1.79 32.59
C LYS A 251 -0.04 -0.90 31.61
N PHE A 252 -0.21 -1.08 30.31
CA PHE A 252 0.34 -0.17 29.30
C PHE A 252 -0.35 1.20 29.37
N ARG A 253 -1.68 1.25 29.29
CA ARG A 253 -2.46 2.50 29.28
C ARG A 253 -2.38 3.32 30.58
N SER A 254 -2.04 2.68 31.70
CA SER A 254 -1.78 3.38 32.98
C SER A 254 -0.38 4.02 33.07
N LYS A 255 0.53 3.68 32.14
CA LYS A 255 1.92 4.16 32.15
C LYS A 255 2.28 5.00 30.93
N TYR A 256 1.62 4.77 29.80
CA TYR A 256 1.92 5.40 28.53
C TYR A 256 0.64 5.98 27.94
N ASN A 257 0.78 7.11 27.26
CA ASN A 257 -0.23 7.57 26.31
C ASN A 257 0.27 7.29 24.89
N LEU A 258 -0.57 6.61 24.11
CA LEU A 258 -0.30 6.29 22.72
C LEU A 258 -1.04 7.27 21.82
N TYR A 259 -0.30 7.99 20.98
CA TYR A 259 -0.80 8.93 19.99
C TYR A 259 -0.73 8.27 18.61
N VAL A 260 -1.88 8.04 18.01
CA VAL A 260 -2.00 7.30 16.75
C VAL A 260 -2.47 8.24 15.66
N MET A 261 -1.66 8.44 14.61
CA MET A 261 -2.08 9.06 13.36
C MET A 261 -2.26 7.98 12.29
N PRO A 262 -3.47 7.42 12.13
CA PRO A 262 -3.68 6.25 11.28
C PRO A 262 -3.73 6.56 9.78
N LEU A 263 -3.81 7.85 9.43
CA LEU A 263 -3.89 8.32 8.05
C LEU A 263 -3.20 9.68 7.94
N MET A 264 -1.91 9.66 7.59
CA MET A 264 -1.15 10.90 7.44
C MET A 264 -1.46 11.62 6.12
N ASN A 265 -1.69 10.88 5.03
CA ASN A 265 -1.90 11.44 3.71
C ASN A 265 -3.31 11.10 3.16
N PRO A 266 -4.37 11.70 3.72
CA PRO A 266 -5.75 11.38 3.34
C PRO A 266 -6.04 11.73 1.87
N ASP A 267 -5.47 12.81 1.35
CA ASP A 267 -5.71 13.25 -0.03
C ASP A 267 -5.05 12.31 -1.04
N GLY A 268 -3.78 11.92 -0.81
CA GLY A 268 -3.07 10.97 -1.66
C GLY A 268 -3.73 9.59 -1.66
N VAL A 269 -4.21 9.12 -0.49
CA VAL A 269 -5.01 7.88 -0.38
C VAL A 269 -6.31 8.00 -1.17
N ALA A 270 -7.07 9.07 -0.99
CA ALA A 270 -8.34 9.28 -1.67
C ALA A 270 -8.19 9.37 -3.20
N ARG A 271 -7.06 9.89 -3.69
CA ARG A 271 -6.77 10.04 -5.13
C ARG A 271 -6.02 8.86 -5.76
N GLY A 272 -5.68 7.82 -4.99
CA GLY A 272 -4.93 6.66 -5.49
C GLY A 272 -3.53 7.06 -5.97
N HIS A 273 -2.84 7.92 -5.24
CA HIS A 273 -1.45 8.30 -5.53
C HIS A 273 -0.48 7.14 -5.27
N TRP A 274 0.69 7.19 -5.89
CA TRP A 274 1.77 6.23 -5.68
C TRP A 274 2.54 6.55 -4.41
N ARG A 275 2.71 7.83 -4.05
CA ARG A 275 3.59 8.18 -2.92
C ARG A 275 3.26 9.50 -2.24
N HIS A 276 3.11 10.54 -3.02
CA HIS A 276 3.05 11.92 -2.57
C HIS A 276 1.64 12.33 -2.16
N ASN A 277 1.55 13.42 -1.40
CA ASN A 277 0.28 14.12 -1.17
C ASN A 277 -0.16 14.89 -2.43
N VAL A 278 -1.26 15.63 -2.35
CA VAL A 278 -1.75 16.45 -3.49
C VAL A 278 -0.92 17.69 -3.77
N GLY A 279 0.00 18.07 -2.88
CA GLY A 279 1.03 19.04 -3.16
C GLY A 279 2.21 18.45 -3.94
N GLY A 280 2.18 17.18 -4.32
CA GLY A 280 3.28 16.53 -5.02
C GLY A 280 4.53 16.31 -4.14
N VAL A 281 4.36 16.31 -2.81
CA VAL A 281 5.43 16.17 -1.82
C VAL A 281 5.37 14.80 -1.14
N ASP A 282 6.54 14.19 -0.97
CA ASP A 282 6.74 13.01 -0.12
C ASP A 282 6.68 13.43 1.35
N THR A 283 5.66 13.00 2.09
CA THR A 283 5.47 13.41 3.49
C THR A 283 6.50 12.83 4.45
N ASN A 284 7.34 11.89 3.99
CA ASN A 284 8.39 11.26 4.78
C ASN A 284 9.79 11.75 4.34
N ARG A 285 9.92 13.04 4.06
CA ARG A 285 11.14 13.70 3.61
C ARG A 285 11.35 15.04 4.28
#